data_AF-A0A6B3ELT5-F1
#
_entry.id   AF-A0A6B3ELT5-F1
#
_cell.length_a   1.000
_cell.length_b   1.000
_cell.length_c   1.000
_cell.angle_alpha   90.00
_cell.angle_beta   90.00
_cell.angle_gamma   90.00
#
_symmetry.space_group_name_H-M   'P 1'
#
loop_
_entity.id
_entity.type
_entity.pdbx_description
1 polymer ?
#
loop_
_entity_poly.entity_id
_entity_poly.type
_entity_poly.pdbx_seq_one_letter_code
_entity_poly.pdbx_strand_id
1 'polypeptide(L)'
;GGRYTGQRIDKLYEELLDQEGTLFPAVVSAFVGVEGGLPEGEAHSTTYLLDEEDAARLPGGLQSSIVVQLRSRYADGFAPEGKSVVHCTYFSDYGYWADLRAKDRRAYRARKAEVASFVREFLERK
;
A
#
# COMPACT_ATOMS: atom_id res chain seq x y z
N GLY A 1 -1.79 -28.30 11.61
CA GLY A 1 -0.45 -27.79 11.31
C GLY A 1 0.15 -28.49 10.09
N GLY A 2 0.66 -27.72 9.12
CA GLY A 2 1.46 -28.23 8.00
C GLY A 2 2.93 -28.48 8.36
N ARG A 3 3.70 -29.06 7.44
CA ARG A 3 5.10 -29.48 7.60
C ARG A 3 6.07 -28.38 8.08
N TYR A 4 5.70 -27.11 7.98
CA TYR A 4 6.56 -25.95 8.30
C TYR A 4 5.95 -24.99 9.34
N THR A 5 4.83 -25.36 9.98
CA THR A 5 4.25 -24.56 11.07
C THR A 5 4.44 -25.27 12.41
N GLY A 6 4.31 -24.52 13.50
CA GLY A 6 4.31 -25.03 14.86
C GLY A 6 3.58 -24.07 15.78
N GLN A 7 3.41 -24.45 17.05
CA GLN A 7 2.57 -23.72 18.02
C GLN A 7 2.83 -22.21 18.08
N ARG A 8 4.07 -21.75 17.91
CA ARG A 8 4.39 -20.33 17.91
C ARG A 8 3.84 -19.58 16.70
N ILE A 9 3.88 -20.19 15.51
CA ILE A 9 3.33 -19.61 14.29
C ILE A 9 1.81 -19.68 14.33
N ASP A 10 1.25 -20.81 14.75
CA ASP A 10 -0.20 -20.99 14.91
C ASP A 10 -0.75 -19.94 15.88
N LYS A 11 -0.11 -19.72 17.04
CA LYS A 11 -0.50 -18.66 17.98
C LYS A 11 -0.44 -17.24 17.38
N LEU A 12 0.60 -16.93 16.60
CA LEU A 12 0.75 -15.61 15.97
C LEU A 12 -0.34 -15.32 14.94
N TYR A 13 -0.73 -16.32 14.15
CA TYR A 13 -1.63 -16.15 13.01
C TYR A 13 -3.08 -16.63 13.24
N GLU A 14 -3.35 -17.42 14.27
CA GLU A 14 -4.71 -17.92 14.57
C GLU A 14 -5.27 -17.35 15.89
N GLU A 15 -4.42 -16.99 16.86
CA GLU A 15 -4.86 -16.44 18.15
C GLU A 15 -4.67 -14.92 18.23
N LEU A 16 -3.45 -14.44 17.93
CA LEU A 16 -3.09 -13.04 18.18
C LEU A 16 -3.64 -12.07 17.12
N LEU A 17 -3.90 -12.54 15.90
CA LEU A 17 -4.47 -11.70 14.83
C LEU A 17 -5.86 -11.15 15.18
N ASP A 18 -6.67 -11.92 15.91
CA ASP A 18 -8.04 -11.55 16.27
C ASP A 18 -8.14 -10.88 17.65
N GLN A 19 -7.01 -10.73 18.36
CA GLN A 19 -6.99 -10.13 19.69
C GLN A 19 -7.08 -8.60 19.60
N GLU A 20 -8.05 -8.00 20.29
CA GLU A 20 -8.19 -6.54 20.40
C GLU A 20 -6.87 -5.88 20.84
N GLY A 21 -6.47 -4.82 20.12
CA GLY A 21 -5.24 -4.08 20.37
C GLY A 21 -3.99 -4.62 19.65
N THR A 22 -4.06 -5.82 19.05
CA THR A 22 -2.97 -6.33 18.21
C THR A 22 -3.03 -5.68 16.83
N LEU A 23 -2.10 -4.78 16.54
CA LEU A 23 -1.93 -4.19 15.21
C LEU A 23 -0.97 -5.06 14.39
N PHE A 24 -1.53 -5.85 13.47
CA PHE A 24 -0.79 -6.43 12.34
C PHE A 24 -1.28 -5.74 11.06
N PRO A 25 -0.89 -4.48 10.82
CA PRO A 25 -1.44 -3.72 9.71
C PRO A 25 -1.03 -4.39 8.40
N ALA A 26 -2.01 -4.67 7.55
CA ALA A 26 -1.72 -4.94 6.16
C ALA A 26 -1.23 -3.65 5.50
N VAL A 27 -0.69 -3.77 4.29
CA VAL A 27 -0.33 -2.62 3.47
C VAL A 27 -1.03 -2.74 2.14
N VAL A 28 -1.51 -1.61 1.65
CA VAL A 28 -1.87 -1.47 0.24
C VAL A 28 -0.67 -0.90 -0.48
N SER A 29 -0.26 -1.57 -1.57
CA SER A 29 0.83 -1.15 -2.44
C SER A 29 0.27 -0.74 -3.80
N ALA A 30 0.50 0.52 -4.18
CA ALA A 30 0.25 1.03 -5.51
C ALA A 30 1.59 1.32 -6.21
N PHE A 31 1.74 0.84 -7.44
CA PHE A 31 2.91 1.13 -8.28
C PHE A 31 2.47 2.01 -9.44
N VAL A 32 3.12 3.15 -9.60
CA VAL A 32 2.83 4.13 -10.65
C VAL A 32 4.02 4.23 -11.58
N GLY A 33 3.80 3.96 -12.86
CA GLY A 33 4.76 4.24 -13.91
C GLY A 33 4.69 5.72 -14.29
N VAL A 34 5.84 6.38 -14.33
CA VAL A 34 5.97 7.78 -14.73
C VAL A 34 6.86 7.90 -15.97
N GLU A 35 6.61 8.93 -16.76
CA GLU A 35 7.47 9.27 -17.89
C GLU A 35 8.69 10.04 -17.42
N GLY A 36 9.86 9.72 -17.97
CA GLY A 36 11.13 10.34 -17.61
C GLY A 36 11.81 9.71 -16.39
N GLY A 37 12.89 10.37 -15.98
CA GLY A 37 13.65 10.04 -14.78
C GLY A 37 12.97 10.59 -13.51
N LEU A 38 13.39 10.09 -12.36
CA LEU A 38 12.97 10.62 -11.06
C LEU A 38 13.78 11.89 -10.74
N PRO A 39 13.20 12.88 -10.03
CA PRO A 39 13.89 14.11 -9.66
C PRO A 39 15.24 13.82 -8.98
N GLU A 40 16.29 14.59 -9.29
CA GLU A 40 17.57 14.45 -8.59
C GLU A 40 17.50 15.09 -7.19
N GLY A 41 18.29 14.59 -6.23
CA GLY A 41 18.41 15.17 -4.89
C GLY A 41 17.26 14.89 -3.91
N GLU A 42 16.12 14.37 -4.39
CA GLU A 42 15.02 13.99 -3.49
C GLU A 42 15.35 12.77 -2.61
N ALA A 43 14.70 12.69 -1.45
CA ALA A 43 14.81 11.53 -0.57
C ALA A 43 14.26 10.28 -1.28
N HIS A 44 14.93 9.15 -1.09
CA HIS A 44 14.51 7.88 -1.70
C HIS A 44 13.12 7.42 -1.22
N SER A 45 12.79 7.71 0.03
CA SER A 45 11.54 7.36 0.69
C SER A 45 11.09 8.53 1.54
N THR A 46 9.86 8.99 1.33
CA THR A 46 9.27 10.11 2.06
C THR A 46 7.90 9.70 2.59
N THR A 47 7.67 9.92 3.88
CA THR A 47 6.34 9.77 4.49
C THR A 47 5.64 11.12 4.48
N TYR A 48 4.49 11.18 3.83
CA TYR A 48 3.61 12.33 3.84
C TYR A 48 2.48 12.11 4.83
N LEU A 49 2.26 13.10 5.69
CA LEU A 49 1.05 13.17 6.49
C LEU A 49 -0.07 13.75 5.61
N LEU A 50 -1.23 13.11 5.65
CA LEU A 50 -2.41 13.50 4.89
C LEU A 50 -3.33 14.34 5.76
N ASP A 51 -4.03 15.28 5.13
CA ASP A 51 -5.19 15.90 5.75
C ASP A 51 -6.36 14.90 5.82
N GLU A 52 -7.42 15.28 6.52
CA GLU A 52 -8.60 14.41 6.71
C GLU A 52 -9.29 14.05 5.39
N GLU A 53 -9.27 14.96 4.42
CA GLU A 53 -9.91 14.74 3.11
C GLU A 53 -9.16 13.68 2.30
N ASP A 54 -7.84 13.83 2.15
CA ASP A 54 -7.00 12.85 1.46
C ASP A 54 -6.95 11.51 2.21
N ALA A 55 -6.91 11.52 3.55
CA ALA A 55 -6.92 10.30 4.35
C ALA A 55 -8.24 9.51 4.18
N ALA A 56 -9.38 10.19 4.12
CA ALA A 56 -10.69 9.55 3.91
C ALA A 56 -10.81 8.87 2.54
N ARG A 57 -9.97 9.25 1.58
CA ARG A 57 -9.91 8.65 0.23
C ARG A 57 -9.10 7.34 0.19
N LEU A 58 -8.43 6.95 1.28
CA LEU A 58 -7.66 5.71 1.38
C LEU A 58 -8.52 4.56 1.93
N PRO A 59 -8.97 3.61 1.08
CA PRO A 59 -9.85 2.54 1.52
C PRO A 59 -9.15 1.61 2.51
N GLY A 60 -9.80 1.36 3.65
CA GLY A 60 -9.26 0.57 4.74
C GLY A 60 -8.08 1.22 5.47
N GLY A 61 -7.78 2.50 5.22
CA GLY A 61 -6.64 3.20 5.83
C GLY A 61 -6.70 3.20 7.36
N LEU A 62 -5.58 2.84 7.99
CA LEU A 62 -5.42 2.82 9.45
C LEU A 62 -4.71 4.06 10.00
N GLN A 63 -4.08 4.84 9.11
CA GLN A 63 -3.33 6.05 9.44
C GLN A 63 -3.52 7.10 8.35
N SER A 64 -3.50 8.38 8.73
CA SER A 64 -3.51 9.53 7.81
C SER A 64 -2.11 9.78 7.24
N SER A 65 -1.50 8.77 6.63
CA SER A 65 -0.18 8.89 6.01
C SER A 65 -0.03 8.00 4.79
N ILE A 66 0.83 8.43 3.88
CA ILE A 66 1.27 7.64 2.72
C ILE A 66 2.79 7.74 2.59
N VAL A 67 3.42 6.61 2.31
CA VAL A 67 4.85 6.55 2.01
C VAL A 67 5.02 6.51 0.51
N VAL A 68 5.83 7.41 -0.03
CA VAL A 68 6.24 7.44 -1.43
C VAL A 68 7.69 7.00 -1.53
N GLN A 69 7.93 5.99 -2.35
CA GLN A 69 9.25 5.43 -2.59
C GLN A 69 9.61 5.54 -4.07
N LEU A 70 10.78 6.08 -4.33
CA LEU A 70 11.38 6.23 -5.64
C LEU A 70 11.92 4.87 -6.12
N ARG A 71 11.01 3.97 -6.49
CA ARG A 71 11.28 2.52 -6.64
C ARG A 71 12.38 2.23 -7.65
N SER A 72 12.43 2.95 -8.76
CA SER A 72 13.48 2.79 -9.78
C SER A 72 14.90 3.12 -9.31
N ARG A 73 15.09 3.75 -8.14
CA ARG A 73 16.43 3.98 -7.58
C ARG A 73 17.04 2.79 -6.86
N TYR A 74 16.24 1.74 -6.57
CA TYR A 74 16.76 0.57 -5.87
C TYR A 74 17.67 -0.30 -6.73
N ALA A 75 17.35 -0.42 -8.02
CA ALA A 75 18.11 -1.22 -8.98
C ALA A 75 17.69 -0.85 -10.41
N ASP A 76 18.56 -1.15 -11.36
CA ASP A 76 18.23 -1.06 -12.78
C ASP A 76 17.16 -2.11 -13.16
N GLY A 77 16.38 -1.82 -14.21
CA GLY A 77 15.39 -2.75 -14.76
C GLY A 77 14.01 -2.72 -14.11
N PHE A 78 13.75 -1.83 -13.13
CA PHE A 78 12.39 -1.61 -12.61
C PHE A 78 11.46 -0.91 -13.61
N ALA A 79 12.02 -0.20 -14.58
CA ALA A 79 11.29 0.47 -15.64
C ALA A 79 12.05 0.36 -16.97
N PRO A 80 11.35 0.42 -18.12
CA PRO A 80 11.98 0.64 -19.42
C PRO A 80 12.76 1.95 -19.47
N GLU A 81 13.63 2.10 -20.47
CA GLU A 81 14.37 3.34 -20.71
C GLU A 81 13.43 4.54 -20.85
N GLY A 82 13.81 5.66 -20.24
CA GLY A 82 13.00 6.88 -20.24
C GLY A 82 11.72 6.82 -19.42
N LYS A 83 11.52 5.79 -18.59
CA LYS A 83 10.41 5.66 -17.63
C LYS A 83 10.95 5.37 -16.24
N SER A 84 10.13 5.62 -15.22
CA SER A 84 10.43 5.28 -13.84
C SER A 84 9.22 4.68 -13.12
N VAL A 85 9.43 4.00 -12.00
CA VAL A 85 8.38 3.49 -11.11
C VAL A 85 8.47 4.19 -9.77
N VAL A 86 7.32 4.63 -9.27
CA VAL A 86 7.10 5.09 -7.91
C VAL A 86 6.22 4.07 -7.19
N HIS A 87 6.55 3.76 -5.93
CA HIS A 87 5.79 2.86 -5.09
C HIS A 87 5.17 3.64 -3.93
N CYS A 88 3.86 3.59 -3.81
CA CYS A 88 3.10 4.25 -2.77
C CYS A 88 2.46 3.22 -1.84
N THR A 89 2.65 3.38 -0.54
CA THR A 89 2.06 2.49 0.47
C THR A 89 1.42 3.22 1.61
N TYR A 90 0.33 2.66 2.12
CA TYR A 90 -0.29 3.07 3.37
C TYR A 90 -0.71 1.84 4.17
N PHE A 91 -0.77 1.98 5.50
CA PHE A 91 -1.26 0.91 6.37
C PHE A 91 -2.77 0.78 6.22
N SER A 92 -3.22 -0.46 6.05
CA SER A 92 -4.60 -0.79 5.79
C SER A 92 -5.06 -1.95 6.65
N ASP A 93 -6.36 -1.97 6.94
CA ASP A 93 -7.04 -3.09 7.56
C ASP A 93 -7.11 -4.28 6.59
N TYR A 94 -6.65 -5.45 7.04
CA TYR A 94 -6.69 -6.67 6.23
C TYR A 94 -8.13 -7.16 6.02
N GLY A 95 -8.93 -7.15 7.09
CA GLY A 95 -10.31 -7.65 7.11
C GLY A 95 -11.17 -6.94 6.07
N TYR A 96 -11.05 -5.61 5.97
CA TYR A 96 -11.71 -4.78 4.97
C TYR A 96 -11.54 -5.33 3.55
N TRP A 97 -10.30 -5.61 3.14
CA TRP A 97 -10.02 -6.08 1.78
C TRP A 97 -10.37 -7.56 1.59
N ALA A 98 -10.14 -8.40 2.60
CA ALA A 98 -10.47 -9.82 2.57
C ALA A 98 -11.98 -10.02 2.41
N ASP A 99 -12.78 -9.33 3.22
CA ASP A 99 -14.24 -9.35 3.17
C ASP A 99 -14.77 -8.82 1.84
N LEU A 100 -14.26 -7.66 1.40
CA LEU A 100 -14.70 -7.05 0.15
C LEU A 100 -14.42 -7.99 -1.03
N ARG A 101 -13.24 -8.62 -1.08
CA ARG A 101 -12.87 -9.58 -2.13
C ARG A 101 -13.75 -10.83 -2.11
N ALA A 102 -14.14 -11.31 -0.94
CA ALA A 102 -14.98 -12.50 -0.78
C ALA A 102 -16.44 -12.23 -1.17
N LYS A 103 -16.98 -11.08 -0.74
CA LYS A 103 -18.40 -10.71 -0.91
C LYS A 103 -18.68 -10.12 -2.30
N ASP A 104 -17.81 -9.25 -2.81
CA ASP A 104 -18.01 -8.55 -4.09
C ASP A 104 -16.69 -8.27 -4.82
N ARG A 105 -16.36 -9.13 -5.78
CA ARG A 105 -15.16 -9.00 -6.61
C ARG A 105 -15.17 -7.76 -7.52
N ARG A 106 -16.35 -7.26 -7.91
CA ARG A 106 -16.47 -6.06 -8.75
C ARG A 106 -16.17 -4.83 -7.91
N ALA A 107 -16.79 -4.71 -6.74
CA ALA A 107 -16.50 -3.63 -5.80
C ALA A 107 -15.03 -3.65 -5.34
N TYR A 108 -14.46 -4.83 -5.08
CA TYR A 108 -13.03 -4.97 -4.78
C TYR A 108 -12.13 -4.37 -5.87
N ARG A 109 -12.43 -4.64 -7.15
CA ARG A 109 -11.67 -4.07 -8.28
C ARG A 109 -11.88 -2.56 -8.40
N ALA A 110 -13.11 -2.09 -8.23
CA ALA A 110 -13.42 -0.66 -8.25
C ALA A 110 -12.64 0.08 -7.15
N ARG A 111 -12.60 -0.48 -5.94
CA ARG A 111 -11.87 0.11 -4.81
C ARG A 111 -10.36 0.19 -5.03
N LYS A 112 -9.77 -0.81 -5.70
CA LYS A 112 -8.36 -0.72 -6.13
C LYS A 112 -8.13 0.35 -7.20
N ALA A 113 -9.09 0.55 -8.10
CA ALA A 113 -9.01 1.62 -9.10
C ALA A 113 -9.12 3.01 -8.45
N GLU A 114 -9.95 3.16 -7.41
CA GLU A 114 -10.01 4.38 -6.60
C GLU A 114 -8.67 4.69 -5.95
N VAL A 115 -7.99 3.68 -5.36
CA VAL A 115 -6.62 3.84 -4.84
C VAL A 115 -5.65 4.32 -5.92
N ALA A 116 -5.69 3.70 -7.10
CA ALA A 116 -4.82 4.10 -8.20
C ALA A 116 -5.09 5.55 -8.66
N SER A 117 -6.36 5.97 -8.72
CA SER A 117 -6.75 7.35 -9.04
C SER A 117 -6.24 8.33 -7.99
N PHE A 118 -6.48 8.02 -6.71
CA PHE A 118 -6.00 8.84 -5.60
C PHE A 118 -4.49 9.01 -5.64
N VAL A 119 -3.73 7.92 -5.74
CA VAL A 119 -2.27 7.97 -5.74
C VAL A 119 -1.75 8.79 -6.92
N ARG A 120 -2.35 8.64 -8.09
CA ARG A 120 -1.99 9.46 -9.25
C ARG A 120 -2.20 10.94 -8.98
N GLU A 121 -3.40 11.33 -8.54
CA GLU A 121 -3.73 12.72 -8.25
C GLU A 121 -2.87 13.29 -7.11
N PHE A 122 -2.55 12.47 -6.11
CA PHE A 122 -1.68 12.85 -5.00
C PHE A 122 -0.26 13.16 -5.48
N LEU A 123 0.32 12.30 -6.33
CA LEU A 123 1.65 12.49 -6.89
C LEU A 123 1.70 13.71 -7.83
N GLU A 124 0.63 14.00 -8.58
CA GLU A 124 0.55 15.21 -9.43
C GLU A 124 0.58 16.53 -8.62
N ARG A 125 0.26 16.49 -7.31
CA ARG A 125 0.32 17.65 -6.40
C ARG A 125 1.64 17.81 -5.63
N LYS A 126 2.56 16.85 -5.75
CA LYS A 126 3.85 16.85 -5.03
C LYS A 126 4.99 17.14 -5.98
#